data_AF-A0A2G9UJU9-F1
#
_entry.id   AF-A0A2G9UJU9-F1
#
_cell.length_a   1.000
_cell.length_b   1.000
_cell.length_c   1.000
_cell.angle_alpha   90.00
_cell.angle_beta   90.00
_cell.angle_gamma   90.00
#
_symmetry.space_group_name_H-M   'P 1'
#
loop_
_entity.id
_entity.type
_entity.pdbx_description
1 polymer ?
#
loop_
_entity_poly.entity_id
_entity_poly.type
_entity_poly.pdbx_seq_one_letter_code
_entity_poly.pdbx_strand_id
1 'polypeptide(L)'
;MNSREVFKELDEIVCDSEYPAIKLLLKNEQFLRNLDKICDSKDVCNTKVFRFNESKALEWIACRFQRLRDALVEEGSLHKLITSNGE
;
A
#
# COMPACT_ATOMS: atom_id res chain seq x y z
N MET A 1 23.71 10.93 -0.62
CA MET A 1 23.13 10.10 0.47
C MET A 1 22.00 9.28 -0.11
N ASN A 2 22.01 7.96 0.07
CA ASN A 2 20.97 7.09 -0.47
C ASN A 2 19.70 7.31 0.36
N SER A 3 18.70 8.02 -0.18
CA SER A 3 17.52 8.46 0.59
C SER A 3 16.66 7.30 1.15
N ARG A 4 16.99 6.06 0.78
CA ARG A 4 16.33 4.82 1.23
C ARG A 4 16.66 4.43 2.68
N GLU A 5 17.71 4.98 3.28
CA GLU A 5 18.14 4.57 4.63
C GLU A 5 17.65 5.50 5.75
N VAL A 6 17.13 6.67 5.41
CA VAL A 6 16.80 7.74 6.37
C VAL A 6 15.34 7.63 6.81
N PHE A 7 15.12 7.70 8.13
CA PHE A 7 13.79 7.86 8.71
C PHE A 7 13.37 9.33 8.63
N LYS A 8 12.16 9.59 8.18
CA LYS A 8 11.57 10.92 8.04
C LYS A 8 10.18 10.98 8.63
N GLU A 9 9.75 12.17 9.00
CA GLU A 9 8.35 12.39 9.38
C GLU A 9 7.46 12.28 8.15
N LEU A 10 6.19 11.93 8.36
CA LEU A 10 5.27 11.73 7.24
C LEU A 10 5.02 13.03 6.46
N ASP A 11 5.02 14.18 7.15
CA ASP A 11 4.88 15.51 6.54
C ASP A 11 6.07 15.88 5.63
N GLU A 12 7.26 15.35 5.91
CA GLU A 12 8.45 15.51 5.07
C GLU A 12 8.42 14.59 3.84
N ILE A 13 7.75 13.43 3.96
CA ILE A 13 7.62 12.44 2.87
C ILE A 13 6.50 12.85 1.92
N VAL A 14 5.35 13.25 2.46
CA VAL A 14 4.13 13.60 1.71
C VAL A 14 4.14 15.10 1.42
N CYS A 15 5.18 15.54 0.73
CA CYS A 15 5.31 16.93 0.30
C CYS A 15 5.65 16.99 -1.19
N ASP A 16 4.94 17.87 -1.90
CA ASP A 16 5.16 18.16 -3.31
C ASP A 16 4.76 19.61 -3.56
N SER A 17 5.69 20.45 -4.02
CA SER A 17 5.45 21.86 -4.28
C SER A 17 4.64 22.12 -5.54
N GLU A 18 4.73 21.24 -6.53
CA GLU A 18 3.94 21.32 -7.77
C GLU A 18 2.52 20.78 -7.53
N TYR A 19 2.39 19.80 -6.63
CA TYR A 19 1.12 19.14 -6.29
C TYR A 19 0.80 19.19 -4.78
N PRO A 20 0.52 20.36 -4.20
CA PRO A 20 0.31 20.52 -2.75
C PRO A 20 -0.88 19.74 -2.19
N ALA A 21 -1.82 19.32 -3.05
CA ALA A 21 -2.96 18.48 -2.69
C ALA A 21 -2.55 17.09 -2.14
N ILE A 22 -1.31 16.65 -2.38
CA ILE A 22 -0.79 15.38 -1.84
C ILE A 22 -0.91 15.30 -0.30
N LYS A 23 -0.85 16.44 0.39
CA LYS A 23 -1.04 16.54 1.85
C LYS A 23 -2.41 16.05 2.33
N LEU A 24 -3.40 15.93 1.46
CA LEU A 24 -4.69 15.32 1.80
C LEU A 24 -4.54 13.83 2.19
N LEU A 25 -3.50 13.14 1.73
CA LEU A 25 -3.21 11.76 2.13
C LEU A 25 -2.92 11.62 3.62
N LEU A 26 -2.41 12.67 4.28
CA LEU A 26 -2.16 12.69 5.73
C LEU A 26 -3.45 12.55 6.56
N LYS A 27 -4.60 12.84 5.97
CA LYS A 27 -5.93 12.67 6.59
C LYS A 27 -6.64 11.39 6.14
N ASN A 28 -6.04 10.64 5.22
CA ASN A 28 -6.64 9.44 4.67
C ASN A 28 -6.29 8.23 5.54
N GLU A 29 -7.24 7.73 6.31
CA GLU A 29 -6.99 6.62 7.23
C GLU A 29 -6.51 5.34 6.53
N GLN A 30 -7.00 5.07 5.32
CA GLN A 30 -6.61 3.89 4.56
C GLN A 30 -5.14 3.97 4.14
N PHE A 31 -4.67 5.14 3.74
CA PHE A 31 -3.27 5.40 3.48
C PHE A 31 -2.44 5.19 4.76
N LEU A 32 -2.82 5.83 5.87
CA LEU A 32 -2.10 5.73 7.15
C LEU A 32 -1.98 4.27 7.64
N ARG A 33 -3.07 3.49 7.58
CA ARG A 33 -3.06 2.06 7.98
C ARG A 33 -2.16 1.18 7.11
N ASN A 34 -1.85 1.61 5.89
CA ASN A 34 -1.00 0.83 5.00
C ASN A 34 0.49 1.18 5.14
N LEU A 35 0.84 2.32 5.76
CA LEU A 35 2.24 2.71 5.97
C LEU A 35 3.02 1.64 6.75
N ASP A 36 2.45 1.11 7.83
CA ASP A 36 3.11 0.09 8.65
C ASP A 36 3.33 -1.25 7.89
N LYS A 37 2.62 -1.46 6.77
CA LYS A 37 2.78 -2.65 5.91
C LYS A 37 3.86 -2.50 4.85
N ILE A 38 4.32 -1.29 4.57
CA ILE A 38 5.29 -0.99 3.50
C ILE A 38 6.53 -0.25 4.00
N CYS A 39 6.48 0.25 5.22
CA CYS A 39 7.56 0.99 5.86
C CYS A 39 8.04 0.28 7.14
N ASP A 40 9.27 0.58 7.52
CA ASP A 40 9.68 0.52 8.91
C ASP A 40 9.28 1.83 9.59
N SER A 41 8.75 1.73 10.81
CA SER A 41 8.37 2.89 11.61
C SER A 41 8.93 2.78 13.02
N LYS A 42 9.26 3.91 13.62
CA LYS A 42 9.62 4.00 15.04
C LYS A 42 9.17 5.34 15.62
N ASP A 43 8.97 5.37 16.93
CA ASP A 43 8.67 6.60 17.66
C ASP A 43 9.96 7.22 18.19
N VAL A 44 10.17 8.50 17.91
CA VAL A 44 11.30 9.31 18.39
C VAL A 44 10.72 10.57 19.02
N CYS A 45 10.91 10.77 20.33
CA CYS A 45 10.41 11.95 21.05
C CYS A 45 8.91 12.24 20.78
N ASN A 46 8.05 11.22 20.87
CA ASN A 46 6.61 11.28 20.57
C ASN A 46 6.24 11.57 19.11
N THR A 47 7.19 11.46 18.19
CA THR A 47 6.96 11.63 16.75
C THR A 47 7.24 10.34 16.02
N LYS A 48 6.28 9.86 15.22
CA LYS A 48 6.44 8.65 14.42
C LYS A 48 7.19 8.99 13.12
N VAL A 49 8.31 8.31 12.90
CA VAL A 49 9.12 8.45 11.69
C VAL A 49 9.10 7.17 10.87
N PHE A 50 9.19 7.31 9.55
CA PHE A 50 9.03 6.24 8.59
C PHE A 50 10.24 6.13 7.66
N ARG A 51 10.55 4.90 7.26
CA ARG A 51 11.52 4.57 6.23
C ARG A 51 10.92 3.52 5.30
N PHE A 52 11.04 3.70 3.99
CA PHE A 52 10.59 2.70 3.03
C PHE A 52 11.29 1.35 3.25
N ASN A 53 10.53 0.25 3.25
CA ASN A 53 11.06 -1.10 3.35
C ASN A 53 10.62 -1.89 2.12
N GLU A 54 11.57 -2.15 1.23
CA GLU A 54 11.32 -2.81 -0.05
C GLU A 54 10.77 -4.24 0.13
N SER A 55 11.30 -5.01 1.08
CA SER A 55 10.83 -6.37 1.34
C SER A 55 9.37 -6.38 1.81
N LYS A 56 9.01 -5.51 2.75
CA LYS A 56 7.62 -5.32 3.21
C LYS A 56 6.70 -4.90 2.06
N ALA A 57 7.15 -3.95 1.25
CA ALA A 57 6.37 -3.48 0.10
C ALA A 57 6.11 -4.60 -0.92
N LEU A 58 7.12 -5.42 -1.23
CA LEU A 58 6.99 -6.56 -2.14
C LEU A 58 6.04 -7.61 -1.59
N GLU A 59 6.12 -7.96 -0.30
CA GLU A 59 5.20 -8.89 0.35
C GLU A 59 3.75 -8.37 0.28
N TRP A 60 3.56 -7.09 0.60
CA TRP A 60 2.25 -6.44 0.56
C TRP A 60 1.65 -6.37 -0.85
N ILE A 61 2.48 -6.14 -1.88
CA ILE A 61 2.07 -6.20 -3.29
C ILE A 61 1.72 -7.62 -3.70
N ALA A 62 2.54 -8.61 -3.31
CA ALA A 62 2.31 -10.02 -3.64
C ALA A 62 0.94 -10.50 -3.12
N CYS A 63 0.57 -10.15 -1.88
CA CYS A 63 -0.75 -10.48 -1.33
C CYS A 63 -1.90 -9.87 -2.15
N ARG A 64 -1.73 -8.67 -2.73
CA ARG A 64 -2.76 -8.08 -3.61
C ARG A 64 -2.86 -8.78 -4.94
N PHE A 65 -1.71 -9.11 -5.53
CA PHE A 65 -1.68 -9.85 -6.78
C PHE A 65 -2.33 -11.22 -6.62
N GLN A 66 -2.08 -11.88 -5.49
CA GLN A 66 -2.72 -13.12 -5.11
C GLN A 66 -4.25 -12.98 -5.04
N ARG A 67 -4.75 -11.97 -4.32
CA ARG A 67 -6.20 -11.67 -4.24
C ARG A 67 -6.82 -11.37 -5.60
N LEU A 68 -6.12 -10.63 -6.46
CA LEU A 68 -6.57 -10.33 -7.81
C LEU A 68 -6.67 -11.61 -8.64
N ARG A 69 -5.66 -12.48 -8.58
CA ARG A 69 -5.67 -13.78 -9.26
C ARG A 69 -6.85 -14.63 -8.81
N ASP A 70 -7.08 -14.72 -7.50
CA ASP A 70 -8.16 -15.55 -6.95
C ASP A 70 -9.53 -15.05 -7.40
N ALA A 71 -9.76 -13.73 -7.39
CA ALA A 71 -10.99 -13.12 -7.91
C ALA A 71 -11.18 -13.40 -9.42
N LEU A 72 -10.12 -13.32 -10.23
CA LEU A 72 -10.22 -13.63 -11.66
C LEU A 72 -10.54 -15.11 -11.92
N VAL A 73 -10.01 -16.03 -11.11
CA VAL A 73 -10.31 -17.46 -11.20
C VAL A 73 -11.76 -17.72 -10.78
N GLU A 74 -12.22 -17.10 -9.70
CA GLU A 74 -13.59 -17.20 -9.22
C GLU A 74 -14.60 -16.73 -10.30
N GLU A 75 -14.44 -15.52 -10.85
CA GLU A 75 -15.30 -14.99 -11.91
C GLU A 75 -15.24 -15.84 -13.19
N GLY A 76 -14.04 -16.29 -13.59
CA GLY A 76 -13.88 -17.19 -14.74
C GLY A 76 -14.54 -18.55 -14.53
N SER A 77 -14.62 -19.04 -13.29
CA SER A 77 -15.32 -20.28 -12.95
C SER A 77 -16.84 -20.09 -12.86
N LEU A 78 -17.30 -18.94 -12.34
CA LEU A 78 -18.71 -18.55 -12.28
C LEU A 78 -19.31 -18.45 -13.69
N HIS A 79 -18.61 -17.77 -14.61
CA HIS A 79 -19.07 -17.68 -16.00
C HIS A 79 -19.19 -19.06 -16.66
N LYS A 80 -18.24 -19.97 -16.42
CA LYS A 80 -18.30 -21.35 -16.95
C LYS A 80 -19.50 -22.12 -16.41
N LEU A 81 -19.78 -22.01 -15.10
CA LEU A 81 -20.91 -22.68 -14.44
C LEU A 81 -22.27 -22.16 -14.94
N ILE A 82 -22.39 -20.85 -15.20
CA ILE A 82 -23.62 -20.25 -15.73
C ILE A 82 -23.89 -20.74 -17.16
N THR A 83 -22.85 -20.82 -18.01
CA THR A 83 -23.00 -21.31 -19.39
C THR A 83 -23.27 -22.82 -19.46
N SER A 84 -22.76 -23.62 -18.52
CA SER A 84 -22.96 -25.07 -18.52
C SER A 84 -24.30 -25.53 -17.94
N ASN A 85 -24.93 -24.71 -17.09
CA ASN A 85 -26.25 -25.02 -16.51
C ASN A 85 -27.43 -24.59 -17.39
N GLY A 86 -27.16 -24.04 -18.57
CA GLY A 86 -28.16 -23.62 -19.56
C GLY A 86 -28.41 -24.63 -20.68
N GLU A 87 -27.76 -25.80 -20.66
CA GLU A 87 -28.03 -26.97 -21.50
C GLU A 87 -28.83 -28.02 -20.72
#